data_AF-A0A7C7G5A2-F1
#
_entry.id   AF-A0A7C7G5A2-F1
#
_cell.length_a   1.000
_cell.length_b   1.000
_cell.length_c   1.000
_cell.angle_alpha   90.00
_cell.angle_beta   90.00
_cell.angle_gamma   90.00
#
_symmetry.space_group_name_H-M   'P 1'
#
loop_
_entity.id
_entity.type
_entity.pdbx_description
1 polymer ?
#
loop_
_entity_poly.entity_id
_entity_poly.type
_entity_poly.pdbx_seq_one_letter_code
_entity_poly.pdbx_strand_id
1 'polypeptide(L)'
;LIGSDKLSTELHAISETANSTYTNLALDYTFNAPDDPNRFYYRSDHYNFAKNNIPVIFYFSGVHEDYHAPGDDVEKILFTKTATIGRLVFHTAWELLNRDEKIVVDVANDFLE
;
A
#
# COMPACT_ATOMS: atom_id res chain seq x y z
N LEU A 1 -2.69 4.53 1.70
CA LEU A 1 -2.11 3.18 1.63
C LEU A 1 -3.26 2.21 1.37
N ILE A 2 -3.10 1.28 0.42
CA ILE A 2 -4.16 0.35 0.04
C ILE A 2 -3.68 -1.07 0.29
N GLY A 3 -4.53 -1.93 0.86
CA GLY A 3 -4.32 -3.37 0.92
C GLY A 3 -3.55 -3.91 2.12
N SER A 4 -2.89 -3.07 2.92
CA SER A 4 -1.94 -3.54 3.95
C SER A 4 -2.58 -4.38 5.06
N ASP A 5 -3.86 -4.18 5.32
CA ASP A 5 -4.70 -4.83 6.33
C ASP A 5 -5.69 -5.87 5.75
N LYS A 6 -5.69 -6.06 4.43
CA LYS A 6 -6.74 -6.86 3.75
C LYS A 6 -6.53 -8.37 3.85
N LEU A 7 -5.31 -8.82 4.11
CA LEU A 7 -4.96 -10.25 4.18
C LEU A 7 -4.10 -10.62 5.38
N SER A 8 -3.29 -9.69 5.91
CA SER A 8 -2.34 -9.97 6.99
C SER A 8 -2.31 -8.83 8.00
N THR A 9 -2.78 -9.07 9.22
CA THR A 9 -2.72 -8.07 10.30
C THR A 9 -1.27 -7.72 10.68
N GLU A 10 -0.35 -8.68 10.56
CA GLU A 10 1.08 -8.47 10.81
C GLU A 10 1.71 -7.55 9.77
N LEU A 11 1.40 -7.71 8.48
CA LEU A 11 1.92 -6.84 7.44
C LEU A 11 1.51 -5.38 7.67
N HIS A 12 0.25 -5.16 8.08
CA HIS A 12 -0.25 -3.84 8.47
C HIS A 12 0.56 -3.27 9.64
N ALA A 13 0.71 -4.04 10.72
CA ALA A 13 1.43 -3.61 11.92
C ALA A 13 2.92 -3.28 11.64
N ILE A 14 3.57 -4.05 10.76
CA ILE A 14 4.95 -3.78 10.31
C ILE A 14 5.03 -2.42 9.61
N SER A 15 4.11 -2.14 8.67
CA SER A 15 4.11 -0.87 7.93
C SER A 15 3.81 0.33 8.84
N GLU A 16 2.86 0.20 9.78
CA GLU A 16 2.55 1.24 10.78
C GLU A 16 3.73 1.52 11.73
N THR A 17 4.41 0.46 12.18
CA THR A 17 5.61 0.58 13.04
C THR A 17 6.75 1.27 12.29
N ALA A 18 7.01 0.86 11.04
CA ALA A 18 8.00 1.51 10.19
C ALA A 18 7.65 2.99 9.96
N ASN A 19 6.38 3.31 9.73
CA ASN A 19 5.95 4.69 9.53
C ASN A 19 6.15 5.54 10.77
N SER A 20 5.63 5.13 11.93
CA SER A 20 5.74 5.87 13.19
C SER A 20 7.20 6.05 13.65
N THR A 21 8.07 5.09 13.31
CA THR A 21 9.49 5.14 13.70
C THR A 21 10.32 6.04 12.78
N TYR A 22 10.10 5.97 11.45
CA TYR A 22 11.05 6.53 10.48
C TYR A 22 10.53 7.71 9.65
N THR A 23 9.23 7.80 9.39
CA THR A 23 8.71 8.72 8.37
C THR A 23 7.57 9.63 8.83
N ASN A 24 6.78 9.20 9.81
CA ASN A 24 5.65 9.94 10.37
C ASN A 24 4.70 10.53 9.30
N LEU A 25 4.45 9.77 8.23
CA LEU A 25 3.48 10.15 7.21
C LEU A 25 2.07 9.97 7.75
N ALA A 26 1.17 10.89 7.42
CA ALA A 26 -0.26 10.65 7.57
C ALA A 26 -0.70 9.62 6.52
N LEU A 27 -0.93 8.38 6.95
CA LEU A 27 -1.37 7.29 6.09
C LEU A 27 -2.90 7.31 5.99
N ASP A 28 -3.40 7.38 4.77
CA ASP A 28 -4.82 7.40 4.46
C ASP A 28 -5.27 6.04 3.93
N TYR A 29 -6.24 5.41 4.59
CA TYR A 29 -6.77 4.09 4.27
C TYR A 29 -8.13 4.12 3.55
N THR A 30 -8.59 5.29 3.11
CA THR A 30 -9.91 5.50 2.49
C THR A 30 -10.26 4.45 1.44
N PHE A 31 -9.31 4.13 0.55
CA PHE A 31 -9.55 3.21 -0.57
C PHE A 31 -9.51 1.71 -0.21
N ASN A 32 -9.37 1.35 1.08
CA ASN A 32 -9.60 -0.01 1.56
C ASN A 32 -11.08 -0.36 1.71
N ALA A 33 -11.95 0.67 1.79
CA ALA A 33 -13.38 0.51 1.98
C ALA A 33 -14.00 -0.33 0.83
N PRO A 34 -14.68 -1.44 1.12
CA PRO A 34 -15.27 -2.30 0.08
C PRO A 34 -16.32 -1.60 -0.79
N ASP A 35 -16.97 -0.57 -0.24
CA ASP A 35 -17.99 0.26 -0.87
C ASP A 35 -17.43 1.53 -1.52
N ASP A 36 -16.11 1.75 -1.52
CA ASP A 36 -15.51 2.85 -2.29
C ASP A 36 -15.81 2.66 -3.79
N PRO A 37 -16.40 3.66 -4.47
CA PRO A 37 -16.84 3.53 -5.85
C PRO A 37 -15.68 3.36 -6.85
N ASN A 38 -14.47 3.78 -6.51
CA ASN A 38 -13.31 3.64 -7.39
C ASN A 38 -12.73 2.23 -7.38
N ARG A 39 -12.98 1.47 -6.30
CA ARG A 39 -12.55 0.08 -6.12
C ARG A 39 -11.04 -0.10 -6.38
N PHE A 40 -10.20 0.83 -5.93
CA PHE A 40 -8.75 0.84 -6.24
C PHE A 40 -8.00 -0.42 -5.79
N TYR A 41 -8.43 -1.07 -4.71
CA TYR A 41 -7.90 -2.36 -4.27
C TYR A 41 -8.07 -3.50 -5.30
N TYR A 42 -8.99 -3.35 -6.26
CA TYR A 42 -9.37 -4.39 -7.22
C TYR A 42 -8.86 -4.15 -8.65
N ARG A 43 -8.04 -3.11 -8.91
CA ARG A 43 -7.77 -2.61 -10.30
C ARG A 43 -6.32 -2.24 -10.63
N SER A 44 -5.33 -2.81 -9.93
CA SER A 44 -3.90 -2.62 -10.23
C SER A 44 -3.15 -3.95 -10.11
N ASP A 45 -1.87 -4.01 -10.46
CA ASP A 45 -1.11 -5.27 -10.61
C ASP A 45 -1.11 -6.15 -9.35
N HIS A 46 -1.12 -5.52 -8.16
CA HIS A 46 -1.21 -6.21 -6.87
C HIS A 46 -2.44 -7.12 -6.75
N TYR A 47 -3.53 -6.82 -7.47
CA TYR A 47 -4.75 -7.63 -7.50
C TYR A 47 -4.46 -9.11 -7.81
N ASN A 48 -3.59 -9.39 -8.78
CA ASN A 48 -3.30 -10.76 -9.20
C ASN A 48 -2.55 -11.58 -8.14
N PHE A 49 -1.92 -10.91 -7.18
CA PHE A 49 -1.32 -11.53 -6.00
C PHE A 49 -2.37 -11.69 -4.89
N ALA A 50 -3.11 -10.63 -4.61
CA ALA A 50 -4.09 -10.60 -3.53
C ALA A 50 -5.22 -11.64 -3.72
N LYS A 51 -5.69 -11.84 -4.95
CA LYS A 51 -6.68 -12.91 -5.29
C LYS A 51 -6.19 -14.33 -5.03
N ASN A 52 -4.88 -14.52 -4.88
CA ASN A 52 -4.25 -15.82 -4.61
C ASN A 52 -3.70 -15.91 -3.17
N ASN A 53 -4.29 -15.17 -2.22
CA ASN A 53 -3.87 -15.14 -0.80
C ASN A 53 -2.40 -14.74 -0.60
N ILE A 54 -1.89 -13.81 -1.40
CA ILE A 54 -0.58 -13.19 -1.19
C ILE A 54 -0.83 -11.79 -0.61
N PRO A 55 -0.42 -11.50 0.64
CA PRO A 55 -0.53 -10.17 1.22
C PRO A 55 0.20 -9.11 0.39
N VAL A 56 -0.39 -7.91 0.28
CA VAL A 56 0.13 -6.82 -0.55
C VAL A 56 0.03 -5.48 0.18
N ILE A 57 0.92 -4.55 -0.16
CA ILE A 57 0.75 -3.13 0.13
C ILE A 57 0.86 -2.38 -1.19
N PHE A 58 -0.16 -1.59 -1.51
CA PHE A 58 -0.14 -0.66 -2.64
C PHE A 58 0.06 0.77 -2.14
N TYR A 59 1.28 1.27 -2.32
CA TYR A 59 1.65 2.65 -2.02
C TYR A 59 1.12 3.58 -3.11
N PHE A 60 -0.04 4.17 -2.84
CA PHE A 60 -0.78 5.00 -3.79
C PHE A 60 -1.03 6.40 -3.23
N SER A 61 -0.73 7.42 -4.03
CA SER A 61 -0.92 8.83 -3.68
C SER A 61 -2.25 9.43 -4.15
N GLY A 62 -3.13 8.63 -4.75
CA GLY A 62 -4.38 9.09 -5.35
C GLY A 62 -4.25 9.37 -6.85
N VAL A 63 -5.40 9.64 -7.48
CA VAL A 63 -5.45 10.22 -8.84
C VAL A 63 -5.31 11.74 -8.76
N HIS A 64 -4.88 12.35 -9.87
CA HIS A 64 -4.73 13.80 -9.99
C HIS A 64 -5.33 14.29 -11.32
N GLU A 65 -5.46 15.61 -11.47
CA GLU A 65 -6.12 16.25 -12.62
C GLU A 65 -5.49 15.88 -13.97
N ASP A 66 -4.19 15.59 -13.97
CA ASP A 66 -3.45 15.19 -15.18
C ASP A 66 -3.32 13.68 -15.38
N TYR A 67 -3.95 12.85 -14.55
CA TYR A 67 -3.85 11.40 -14.70
C TYR A 67 -4.32 10.95 -16.10
N HIS A 68 -3.48 10.21 -16.83
CA HIS A 68 -3.68 9.85 -18.24
C HIS A 68 -3.77 11.05 -19.21
N ALA A 69 -3.22 12.21 -18.84
CA ALA A 69 -3.16 13.40 -19.68
C ALA A 69 -1.70 13.82 -19.96
N PRO A 70 -1.45 14.61 -21.02
CA PRO A 70 -0.11 15.09 -21.34
C PRO A 70 0.56 15.96 -20.27
N GLY A 71 -0.22 16.45 -19.29
CA GLY A 71 0.28 17.27 -18.20
C GLY A 71 0.86 16.49 -17.01
N ASP A 72 0.87 15.15 -17.05
CA ASP A 72 1.51 14.30 -16.06
C ASP A 72 3.04 14.31 -16.27
N ASP A 73 3.69 15.37 -15.78
CA ASP A 73 5.09 15.68 -16.07
C ASP A 73 5.93 15.88 -14.81
N VAL A 74 7.26 15.82 -14.98
CA VAL A 74 8.27 15.79 -13.93
C VAL A 74 8.19 16.99 -12.99
N GLU A 75 7.79 18.16 -13.48
CA GLU A 75 7.68 19.40 -12.70
C GLU A 75 6.59 19.31 -11.61
N LYS A 76 5.62 18.39 -11.75
CA LYS A 76 4.54 18.19 -10.77
C LYS A 76 4.88 17.16 -9.70
N ILE A 77 6.01 16.47 -9.82
CA ILE A 77 6.45 15.49 -8.84
C ILE A 77 6.89 16.18 -7.55
N LEU A 78 6.26 15.80 -6.44
CA LEU A 78 6.67 16.22 -5.09
C LEU A 78 7.87 15.39 -4.60
N PHE A 79 9.06 15.62 -5.17
CA PHE A 79 10.25 14.79 -4.94
C PHE A 79 10.57 14.54 -3.47
N THR A 80 10.51 15.56 -2.62
CA THR A 80 10.77 15.41 -1.17
C THR A 80 9.78 14.45 -0.51
N LYS A 81 8.49 14.52 -0.90
CA LYS A 81 7.46 13.62 -0.39
C LYS A 81 7.67 12.21 -0.93
N THR A 82 7.97 12.06 -2.22
CA THR A 82 8.29 10.77 -2.86
C THR A 82 9.48 10.09 -2.20
N ALA A 83 10.54 10.84 -1.86
CA ALA A 83 11.69 10.30 -1.14
C ALA A 83 11.32 9.80 0.27
N THR A 84 10.43 10.50 0.98
CA THR A 84 9.92 10.04 2.28
C THR A 84 9.08 8.78 2.15
N ILE A 85 8.21 8.69 1.12
CA ILE A 85 7.46 7.46 0.83
C ILE A 85 8.43 6.32 0.52
N GLY A 86 9.47 6.55 -0.30
CA GLY A 86 10.50 5.55 -0.59
C GLY A 86 11.20 5.02 0.66
N ARG A 87 11.49 5.89 1.65
CA ARG A 87 12.01 5.46 2.96
C ARG A 87 11.03 4.57 3.71
N LEU A 88 9.73 4.88 3.70
CA LEU A 88 8.72 4.02 4.33
C LEU A 88 8.66 2.65 3.67
N VAL A 89 8.67 2.59 2.33
CA VAL A 89 8.71 1.33 1.58
C VAL A 89 9.95 0.52 1.99
N PHE A 90 11.12 1.17 2.03
CA PHE A 90 12.37 0.55 2.43
C PHE A 90 12.29 -0.04 3.85
N HIS A 91 11.88 0.76 4.85
CA HIS A 91 11.83 0.29 6.24
C HIS A 91 10.78 -0.79 6.46
N THR A 92 9.62 -0.69 5.80
CA THR A 92 8.60 -1.76 5.84
C THR A 92 9.15 -3.07 5.28
N ALA A 93 9.83 -3.03 4.13
CA ALA A 93 10.45 -4.20 3.54
C ALA A 93 11.61 -4.73 4.39
N TRP A 94 12.42 -3.84 4.96
CA TRP A 94 13.54 -4.21 5.84
C TRP A 94 13.05 -4.99 7.06
N GLU A 95 12.05 -4.47 7.76
CA GLU A 95 11.46 -5.15 8.91
C GLU A 95 10.82 -6.48 8.49
N LEU A 96 10.09 -6.53 7.37
CA LEU A 96 9.47 -7.75 6.89
C LEU A 96 10.49 -8.86 6.55
N LEU A 97 11.58 -8.51 5.87
CA LEU A 97 12.57 -9.46 5.35
C LEU A 97 13.56 -9.97 6.41
N ASN A 98 13.70 -9.28 7.55
CA ASN A 98 14.61 -9.66 8.64
C ASN A 98 13.92 -10.41 9.78
N ARG A 99 12.68 -10.88 9.59
CA ARG A 99 11.97 -11.71 10.58
C ARG A 99 12.32 -13.18 10.42
N ASP A 100 12.34 -13.89 11.55
CA ASP A 100 12.53 -15.34 11.58
C ASP A 100 11.34 -16.08 10.95
N GLU A 101 10.13 -15.55 11.14
CA GLU A 101 8.88 -16.16 10.68
C GLU A 101 8.24 -15.35 9.56
N LYS A 102 7.68 -16.08 8.58
CA LYS A 102 6.88 -15.49 7.51
C LYS A 102 5.55 -14.97 8.08
N ILE A 103 5.12 -13.80 7.61
CA ILE A 103 3.78 -13.29 7.90
C ILE A 103 2.68 -14.26 7.45
N VAL A 104 1.59 -14.30 8.20
CA VAL A 104 0.44 -15.16 7.92
C VAL A 104 -0.67 -14.43 7.17
N VAL A 105 -1.51 -15.19 6.48
CA VAL A 105 -2.80 -14.73 5.99
C VAL A 105 -3.84 -15.09 7.05
N ASP A 106 -4.34 -14.08 7.76
CA ASP A 106 -5.24 -14.22 8.90
C ASP A 106 -6.54 -13.42 8.76
N VAL A 107 -6.67 -12.66 7.67
CA VAL A 107 -7.91 -11.98 7.29
C VAL A 107 -8.58 -12.73 6.15
N ALA A 108 -9.90 -12.90 6.23
CA ALA A 108 -10.68 -13.56 5.19
C ALA A 108 -10.55 -12.79 3.87
N ASN A 109 -10.31 -13.52 2.78
CA ASN A 109 -10.09 -12.91 1.49
C ASN A 109 -11.43 -12.45 0.88
N ASP A 110 -11.50 -11.18 0.47
CA ASP A 110 -12.68 -10.57 -0.15
C ASP A 110 -12.91 -11.02 -1.61
N PHE A 111 -11.92 -11.64 -2.25
CA PHE A 111 -12.07 -12.16 -3.61
C PHE A 111 -12.88 -13.47 -3.55
N LEU A 112 -14.10 -13.44 -4.08
CA LEU A 112 -14.92 -14.63 -4.27
C LEU A 112 -14.27 -15.55 -5.32
N GLU A 113 -14.28 -16.87 -5.05
CA GLU A 113 -13.92 -17.91 -6.03
C GLU A 113 -14.84 -17.91 -7.26
#